data_AF-A0A6G3LFE7-F1
#
_entry.id   AF-A0A6G3LFE7-F1
#
_cell.length_a   1.000
_cell.length_b   1.000
_cell.length_c   1.000
_cell.angle_alpha   90.00
_cell.angle_beta   90.00
_cell.angle_gamma   90.00
#
_symmetry.space_group_name_H-M   'P 1'
#
loop_
_entity.id
_entity.type
_entity.pdbx_description
1 polymer ?
#
loop_
_entity_poly.entity_id
_entity_poly.type
_entity_poly.pdbx_seq_one_letter_code
_entity_poly.pdbx_strand_id
1 'polypeptide(L)'
;MNDTFTIRSKVAALIVAHNPDYTTFALVLGSVARQVDRVIIVDNGSDNRSSLEDLCKKLNNCEFIEVGFNSGVAYALKVGARHASIKHHPEWLLLLDDDTVVLNDALNKAL
;
A
#
# COMPACT_ATOMS: atom_id res chain seq x y z
N MET A 1 1.47 -3.96 37.85
CA MET A 1 1.34 -3.19 36.60
C MET A 1 1.27 -4.23 35.50
N ASN A 2 0.08 -4.47 34.95
CA ASN A 2 -0.08 -5.43 33.86
C ASN A 2 0.24 -4.70 32.56
N ASP A 3 1.46 -4.89 32.07
CA ASP A 3 1.78 -4.57 30.68
C ASP A 3 1.08 -5.61 29.80
N THR A 4 -0.18 -5.32 29.45
CA THR A 4 -0.87 -6.05 28.40
C THR A 4 -0.17 -5.68 27.09
N PHE A 5 0.75 -6.53 26.64
CA PHE A 5 1.28 -6.46 25.28
C PHE A 5 0.11 -6.66 24.31
N THR A 6 -0.45 -5.57 23.80
CA THR A 6 -1.40 -5.64 22.69
C THR A 6 -0.60 -6.03 21.46
N ILE A 7 -0.71 -7.29 21.02
CA ILE A 7 -0.22 -7.71 19.72
C ILE A 7 -1.08 -6.97 18.69
N ARG A 8 -0.49 -5.98 18.01
CA ARG A 8 -1.12 -5.35 16.85
C ARG A 8 -0.89 -6.26 15.65
N SER A 9 -1.96 -6.63 14.94
CA SER A 9 -1.83 -7.44 13.73
C SER A 9 -0.98 -6.72 12.69
N LYS A 10 -0.06 -7.47 12.05
CA LYS A 10 0.81 -6.93 11.02
C LYS A 10 0.08 -6.79 9.68
N VAL A 11 -0.07 -5.57 9.17
CA VAL A 11 -0.82 -5.26 7.95
C VAL A 11 0.10 -4.72 6.85
N ALA A 12 -0.03 -5.25 5.63
CA ALA A 12 0.54 -4.62 4.44
C ALA A 12 -0.57 -4.11 3.52
N ALA A 13 -0.54 -2.83 3.18
CA ALA A 13 -1.41 -2.25 2.16
C ALA A 13 -0.83 -2.52 0.76
N LEU A 14 -1.67 -3.02 -0.15
CA LEU A 14 -1.37 -3.17 -1.57
C LEU A 14 -2.23 -2.16 -2.32
N ILE A 15 -1.57 -1.23 -3.02
CA ILE A 15 -2.24 -0.20 -3.80
C ILE A 15 -1.86 -0.41 -5.25
N VAL A 16 -2.84 -0.77 -6.08
CA VAL A 16 -2.63 -0.86 -7.53
C VAL A 16 -2.82 0.53 -8.11
N ALA A 17 -1.83 1.03 -8.84
CA ALA A 17 -1.86 2.35 -9.44
C ALA A 17 -1.79 2.27 -10.97
N HIS A 18 -2.63 3.04 -11.67
CA HIS A 18 -2.51 3.19 -13.12
C HIS A 18 -2.85 4.64 -13.53
N ASN A 19 -1.82 5.44 -13.75
CA ASN A 19 -1.92 6.87 -14.06
C ASN A 19 -2.74 7.68 -13.03
N PRO A 20 -2.50 7.53 -11.71
CA PRO A 20 -3.26 8.28 -10.71
C PRO A 20 -2.94 9.77 -10.76
N ASP A 21 -3.90 10.59 -10.32
CA ASP A 21 -3.65 11.99 -10.02
C ASP A 21 -2.63 12.13 -8.86
N TYR A 22 -1.59 12.94 -9.06
CA TYR A 22 -0.50 13.08 -8.10
C TYR A 22 -0.98 13.57 -6.73
N THR A 23 -1.87 14.57 -6.72
CA THR A 23 -2.31 15.22 -5.48
C THR A 23 -3.16 14.26 -4.65
N THR A 24 -4.09 13.58 -5.31
CA THR A 24 -4.96 12.58 -4.70
C THR A 24 -4.16 11.40 -4.19
N PHE A 25 -3.23 10.87 -4.99
CA PHE A 25 -2.41 9.73 -4.60
C PHE A 25 -1.50 10.05 -3.41
N ALA A 26 -0.95 11.26 -3.33
CA ALA A 26 -0.19 11.70 -2.17
C ALA A 26 -1.03 11.68 -0.87
N LEU A 27 -2.33 12.04 -0.94
CA LEU A 27 -3.26 11.95 0.19
C LEU A 27 -3.55 10.49 0.56
N VAL A 28 -3.80 9.64 -0.43
CA VAL A 28 -4.01 8.19 -0.25
C VAL A 28 -2.84 7.59 0.51
N LEU A 29 -1.62 7.80 0.03
CA LEU A 29 -0.41 7.28 0.64
C LEU A 29 -0.21 7.80 2.08
N GLY A 30 -0.39 9.10 2.32
CA GLY A 30 -0.29 9.68 3.67
C GLY A 30 -1.36 9.17 4.65
N SER A 31 -2.54 8.83 4.13
CA SER A 31 -3.66 8.31 4.93
C SER A 31 -3.42 6.87 5.40
N VAL A 32 -2.89 6.02 4.52
CA VAL A 32 -2.68 4.60 4.80
C VAL A 32 -1.35 4.32 5.49
N ALA A 33 -0.27 5.03 5.13
CA ALA A 33 1.08 4.76 5.65
C ALA A 33 1.20 4.87 7.18
N ARG A 34 0.33 5.66 7.82
CA ARG A 34 0.29 5.82 9.29
C ARG A 34 -0.49 4.70 10.01
N GLN A 35 -1.18 3.84 9.26
CA GLN A 35 -2.10 2.83 9.80
C GLN A 35 -1.60 1.39 9.54
N VAL A 36 -0.63 1.21 8.64
CA VAL A 36 -0.11 -0.12 8.26
C VAL A 36 1.39 -0.23 8.49
N ASP A 37 1.89 -1.45 8.62
CA ASP A 37 3.32 -1.73 8.73
C ASP A 37 4.05 -1.46 7.42
N ARG A 38 3.42 -1.77 6.27
CA ARG A 38 4.00 -1.60 4.94
C ARG A 38 2.97 -1.11 3.93
N VAL A 39 3.39 -0.20 3.06
CA VAL A 39 2.66 0.19 1.85
C VAL A 39 3.42 -0.36 0.66
N ILE A 40 2.73 -1.06 -0.22
CA ILE A 40 3.30 -1.58 -1.45
C ILE A 40 2.50 -0.99 -2.59
N ILE A 41 3.14 -0.12 -3.36
CA ILE A 41 2.59 0.44 -4.59
C ILE A 41 2.95 -0.52 -5.72
N VAL A 42 1.93 -1.01 -6.42
CA VAL A 42 2.10 -1.80 -7.63
C VAL A 42 1.70 -0.93 -8.82
N ASP A 43 2.69 -0.38 -9.50
CA ASP A 43 2.47 0.37 -10.73
C ASP A 43 2.10 -0.58 -11.87
N ASN A 44 0.87 -0.44 -12.36
CA ASN A 44 0.28 -1.24 -13.42
C ASN A 44 0.47 -0.58 -14.79
N GLY A 45 1.68 -0.09 -15.06
CA GLY A 45 2.08 0.51 -16.34
C GLY A 45 1.64 1.97 -16.49
N SER A 46 1.98 2.82 -15.52
CA SER A 46 1.69 4.26 -15.62
C SER A 46 2.76 5.03 -16.39
N ASP A 47 2.34 6.06 -17.11
CA ASP A 47 3.23 7.02 -17.75
C ASP A 47 3.97 7.89 -16.72
N ASN A 48 3.32 8.16 -15.58
CA ASN A 48 3.86 8.96 -14.48
C ASN A 48 4.59 8.16 -13.40
N ARG A 49 5.06 6.93 -13.71
CA ARG A 49 5.68 6.01 -12.73
C ARG A 49 6.78 6.63 -11.87
N SER A 50 7.61 7.51 -12.44
CA SER A 50 8.71 8.16 -11.71
C SER A 50 8.18 9.01 -10.56
N SER A 51 7.06 9.69 -10.77
CA SER A 51 6.40 10.49 -9.73
C SER A 51 5.82 9.62 -8.62
N LEU A 52 5.31 8.42 -8.96
CA LEU A 52 4.81 7.45 -7.98
C LEU A 52 5.94 6.87 -7.13
N GLU A 53 7.05 6.51 -7.77
CA GLU A 53 8.25 6.02 -7.09
C GLU A 53 8.82 7.10 -6.15
N ASP A 54 8.84 8.36 -6.57
CA ASP A 54 9.28 9.49 -5.75
C ASP A 54 8.36 9.75 -4.56
N LEU A 55 7.04 9.58 -4.72
CA LEU A 55 6.10 9.63 -3.60
C LEU A 55 6.37 8.49 -2.60
N CYS A 56 6.65 7.30 -3.09
CA CYS A 56 6.97 6.15 -2.24
C CYS A 56 8.25 6.40 -1.42
N LYS A 57 9.31 6.95 -2.03
CA LYS A 57 10.58 7.28 -1.36
C LYS A 57 10.44 8.29 -0.22
N LYS A 58 9.36 9.08 -0.18
CA LYS A 58 9.08 10.01 0.92
C LYS A 58 8.55 9.32 2.18
N LEU A 59 8.19 8.03 2.10
CA LEU A 59 7.61 7.26 3.19
C LEU A 59 8.62 6.21 3.68
N ASN A 60 8.76 6.10 5.01
CA ASN A 60 9.71 5.16 5.62
C ASN A 60 9.31 3.69 5.49
N ASN A 61 8.05 3.42 5.12
CA ASN A 61 7.46 2.09 5.06
C ASN A 61 6.82 1.76 3.71
N CYS A 62 7.26 2.41 2.62
CA CYS A 62 6.76 2.16 1.28
C CYS A 62 7.75 1.37 0.41
N GLU A 63 7.23 0.42 -0.37
CA GLU A 63 7.95 -0.26 -1.46
C GLU A 63 7.20 -0.06 -2.78
N PHE A 64 7.95 0.12 -3.87
CA PHE A 64 7.41 0.33 -5.22
C PHE A 64 7.75 -0.86 -6.10
N ILE A 65 6.77 -1.35 -6.87
CA ILE A 65 6.91 -2.46 -7.81
C ILE A 65 6.35 -2.01 -9.16
N GLU A 66 7.16 -2.07 -10.21
CA GLU A 66 6.73 -1.81 -11.59
C GLU A 66 6.32 -3.13 -12.28
N VAL A 67 5.10 -3.18 -12.81
CA VAL A 67 4.64 -4.27 -13.69
C VAL A 67 5.10 -4.03 -15.13
N GLY A 68 5.19 -2.76 -15.54
CA GLY A 68 5.70 -2.34 -16.86
C GLY A 68 4.67 -2.29 -17.99
N PHE A 69 3.44 -2.76 -17.76
CA PHE A 69 2.31 -2.64 -18.68
C PHE A 69 0.98 -2.73 -17.91
N ASN A 70 -0.12 -2.29 -18.53
CA ASN A 70 -1.46 -2.46 -17.96
C ASN A 70 -1.89 -3.93 -18.05
N SER A 71 -1.58 -4.67 -16.98
CA SER A 71 -1.81 -6.12 -16.83
C SER A 71 -3.20 -6.50 -16.31
N GLY A 72 -3.99 -5.50 -15.93
CA GLY A 72 -5.22 -5.65 -15.17
C GLY A 72 -5.00 -5.83 -13.66
N VAL A 73 -5.98 -5.36 -12.87
CA VAL A 73 -5.90 -5.27 -11.39
C VAL A 73 -5.58 -6.62 -10.73
N ALA A 74 -6.20 -7.71 -11.19
CA ALA A 74 -5.98 -9.03 -10.60
C ALA A 74 -4.54 -9.54 -10.75
N TYR A 75 -3.86 -9.20 -11.86
CA TYR A 75 -2.46 -9.54 -12.04
C TYR A 75 -1.57 -8.69 -11.14
N ALA A 76 -1.78 -7.37 -11.14
CA ALA A 76 -1.03 -6.44 -10.29
C ALA A 76 -1.16 -6.80 -8.79
N LEU A 77 -2.37 -7.07 -8.31
CA LEU A 77 -2.61 -7.52 -6.93
C LEU A 77 -1.85 -8.82 -6.60
N LYS A 78 -1.80 -9.77 -7.53
CA LYS A 78 -1.06 -11.03 -7.35
C LYS A 78 0.45 -10.77 -7.20
N VAL A 79 1.00 -9.86 -7.99
CA VAL A 79 2.40 -9.43 -7.88
C VAL A 79 2.67 -8.82 -6.50
N GLY A 80 1.85 -7.86 -6.08
CA GLY A 80 1.96 -7.21 -4.77
C GLY A 80 1.81 -8.19 -3.60
N ALA A 81 0.81 -9.07 -3.65
CA ALA A 81 0.55 -10.06 -2.59
C ALA A 81 1.67 -11.09 -2.46
N ARG A 82 2.25 -11.53 -3.58
CA ARG A 82 3.41 -12.42 -3.57
C ARG A 82 4.62 -11.73 -2.95
N HIS A 83 4.88 -10.49 -3.34
CA HIS A 83 5.99 -9.70 -2.79
C HIS A 83 5.84 -9.49 -1.29
N ALA A 84 4.67 -9.05 -0.83
CA ALA A 84 4.36 -8.86 0.58
C ALA A 84 4.54 -10.15 1.39
N SER A 85 3.99 -11.25 0.88
CA SER A 85 4.07 -12.58 1.52
C SER A 85 5.51 -13.07 1.69
N ILE A 86 6.36 -12.86 0.68
CA ILE A 86 7.74 -13.34 0.71
C ILE A 86 8.64 -12.46 1.59
N LYS A 87 8.48 -11.13 1.53
CA LYS A 87 9.39 -10.20 2.23
C LYS A 87 8.96 -9.85 3.65
N HIS A 88 7.66 -9.83 3.92
CA HIS A 88 7.15 -9.24 5.16
C HIS A 88 6.29 -10.17 5.99
N HIS A 89 5.76 -11.26 5.41
CA HIS A 89 4.88 -12.20 6.11
C HIS A 89 3.78 -11.48 6.92
N PRO A 90 2.97 -10.60 6.30
CA PRO A 90 1.90 -9.90 7.01
C PRO A 90 0.80 -10.90 7.42
N GLU A 91 0.08 -10.60 8.48
CA GLU A 91 -1.13 -11.32 8.87
C GLU A 91 -2.31 -10.95 7.96
N TRP A 92 -2.38 -9.67 7.58
CA TRP A 92 -3.44 -9.13 6.72
C TRP A 92 -2.89 -8.34 5.55
N LEU A 93 -3.58 -8.47 4.42
CA LEU A 93 -3.41 -7.60 3.25
C LEU A 93 -4.60 -6.65 3.17
N LEU A 94 -4.32 -5.35 3.14
CA LEU A 94 -5.32 -4.32 2.84
C LEU A 94 -5.21 -3.99 1.35
N LEU A 95 -6.22 -4.30 0.56
CA LEU A 95 -6.24 -4.00 -0.87
C LEU A 95 -6.95 -2.66 -1.09
N LEU A 96 -6.33 -1.73 -1.83
CA LEU A 96 -6.88 -0.40 -2.10
C LEU A 96 -6.67 -0.02 -3.57
N ASP A 97 -7.59 0.80 -4.07
CA ASP A 97 -7.42 1.58 -5.29
C ASP A 97 -6.57 2.83 -5.00
N ASP A 98 -6.02 3.44 -6.04
CA ASP A 98 -5.12 4.60 -5.97
C ASP A 98 -5.81 5.93 -5.65
N ASP A 99 -7.14 5.93 -5.49
CA ASP A 99 -7.96 7.10 -5.13
C ASP A 99 -8.67 6.94 -3.76
N THR A 100 -8.35 5.89 -3.00
CA THR A 100 -9.00 5.60 -1.71
C THR A 100 -8.27 6.23 -0.52
N VAL A 101 -8.81 7.34 0.01
CA VAL A 101 -8.30 7.96 1.25
C VAL A 101 -8.85 7.22 2.48
N VAL A 102 -7.96 6.59 3.25
CA VAL A 102 -8.32 5.81 4.44
C VAL A 102 -8.53 6.75 5.64
N LEU A 103 -9.73 6.74 6.23
CA LEU A 103 -10.02 7.52 7.43
C LEU A 103 -9.09 7.11 8.58
N ASN A 104 -8.76 8.06 9.45
CA ASN A 104 -8.02 7.76 10.67
C ASN A 104 -8.79 6.70 11.48
N ASP A 105 -8.07 5.75 12.08
CA ASP A 105 -8.63 4.69 12.93
C ASP A 105 -9.48 3.64 12.20
N ALA A 106 -9.50 3.63 10.86
CA ALA A 106 -10.30 2.68 10.10
C ALA A 106 -9.85 1.22 10.34
N LEU A 107 -8.55 0.97 10.42
CA LEU A 107 -8.03 -0.39 10.62
C LEU A 107 -8.28 -0.95 12.01
N ASN A 108 -8.26 -0.13 13.06
CA ASN A 108 -8.60 -0.57 14.41
C ASN A 108 -10.09 -0.96 14.54
N LYS A 109 -10.95 -0.52 13.62
CA LYS A 109 -12.37 -0.89 13.59
C LYS A 109 -12.65 -2.12 12.73
N ALA A 110 -11.77 -2.41 11.78
CA ALA A 110 -11.92 -3.51 10.83
C ALA A 110 -11.29 -4.82 11.31
N LEU A 111 -10.31 -4.75 12.21
CA LEU A 111 -9.56 -5.85 12.80
C LEU A 111 -9.83 -5.96 14.30
#